data_AF-A0A957C5Z4-F1
#
_entry.id   AF-A0A957C5Z4-F1
#
_cell.length_a   1.000
_cell.length_b   1.000
_cell.length_c   1.000
_cell.angle_alpha   90.00
_cell.angle_beta   90.00
_cell.angle_gamma   90.00
#
_symmetry.space_group_name_H-M   'P 1'
#
loop_
_entity.id
_entity.type
_entity.pdbx_description
1 polymer ?
#
loop_
_entity_poly.entity_id
_entity_poly.type
_entity_poly.pdbx_seq_one_letter_code
_entity_poly.pdbx_strand_id
1 'polypeptide(L)' 'HNMNVVMGISDKITVMNLGRLLSEGTPAQIAVDETVQRVYLGELYGSAEEMVGGSHG' A
#
# COMPACT_ATOMS: atom_id res chain seq x y z
N HIS A 1 -5.35 7.94 7.13
CA HIS A 1 -4.43 7.68 6.01
C HIS A 1 -3.75 8.96 5.50
N ASN A 2 -3.11 9.78 6.35
CA ASN A 2 -2.35 10.94 5.87
C ASN A 2 -0.85 10.60 5.83
N MET A 3 -0.47 9.80 4.83
CA MET A 3 0.90 9.30 4.65
C MET A 3 1.91 10.44 4.48
N ASN A 4 1.51 11.60 3.93
CA ASN A 4 2.39 12.75 3.75
C ASN A 4 2.91 13.32 5.08
N VAL A 5 2.06 13.43 6.09
CA VAL A 5 2.49 13.93 7.42
C VAL A 5 3.39 12.90 8.10
N VAL A 6 3.00 11.62 8.05
CA VAL A 6 3.76 10.52 8.66
C VAL A 6 5.17 10.41 8.05
N MET A 7 5.29 10.56 6.73
CA MET A 7 6.57 10.53 6.03
C MET A 7 7.46 11.74 6.33
N GLY A 8 6.87 12.91 6.63
CA GLY A 8 7.64 14.13 6.92
C GLY A 8 8.18 14.24 8.34
N ILE A 9 7.64 13.47 9.30
CA ILE A 9 8.01 13.56 10.73
C ILE A 9 8.71 12.31 11.28
N SER A 10 8.80 11.24 10.49
CA SER A 10 9.31 9.94 10.97
C SER A 10 10.69 9.65 10.40
N ASP A 11 11.64 9.28 11.25
CA ASP A 11 12.96 8.82 10.79
C ASP A 11 12.91 7.37 10.24
N LYS A 12 11.93 6.60 10.70
CA LYS A 12 11.74 5.18 10.36
C LYS A 12 10.26 4.82 10.34
N ILE A 13 9.84 4.03 9.37
CA ILE A 13 8.48 3.56 9.15
C ILE A 13 8.48 2.04 9.08
N THR A 14 7.55 1.43 9.82
CA THR A 14 7.31 -0.01 9.83
C THR A 14 5.91 -0.27 9.28
N VAL A 15 5.82 -1.01 8.17
CA VAL A 15 4.57 -1.36 7.50
C VAL A 15 4.21 -2.80 7.86
N MET A 16 3.01 -3.03 8.37
CA MET A 16 2.50 -4.37 8.70
C MET A 16 1.26 -4.70 7.88
N ASN A 17 1.18 -5.95 7.43
CA ASN A 17 0.00 -6.49 6.75
C ASN A 17 -0.45 -7.77 7.46
N LEU A 18 -1.72 -7.83 7.87
CA LEU A 18 -2.33 -9.00 8.55
C LEU A 18 -1.51 -9.54 9.73
N GLY A 19 -0.98 -8.63 10.56
CA GLY A 19 -0.17 -8.98 11.73
C GLY A 19 1.26 -9.46 11.42
N ARG A 20 1.70 -9.37 10.15
CA ARG A 20 3.08 -9.67 9.74
C ARG A 20 3.78 -8.39 9.27
N LEU A 21 5.08 -8.32 9.51
CA LEU A 21 5.91 -7.26 8.97
C LEU A 21 5.96 -7.37 7.44
N LEU A 22 5.61 -6.30 6.76
CA LEU A 22 5.64 -6.20 5.30
C LEU A 22 6.93 -5.54 4.83
N SER A 23 7.26 -4.37 5.41
CA SER A 23 8.46 -3.61 5.07
C SER A 23 8.85 -2.68 6.22
N GLU A 24 10.13 -2.34 6.31
CA GLU A 24 10.65 -1.43 7.32
C GLU A 24 11.80 -0.61 6.73
N GLY A 25 11.76 0.71 6.93
CA GLY A 25 12.81 1.59 6.40
C GLY A 25 12.51 3.06 6.63
N THR A 26 13.33 3.92 6.02
CA THR A 26 13.08 5.37 6.01
C THR A 26 11.81 5.68 5.20
N PRO A 27 11.19 6.87 5.40
CA PRO A 27 10.04 7.28 4.61
C PRO A 27 10.26 7.21 3.11
N ALA A 28 11.45 7.62 2.64
CA ALA A 28 11.80 7.58 1.22
C ALA A 28 11.84 6.14 0.67
N GLN A 29 12.36 5.19 1.45
CA GLN A 29 12.40 3.78 1.07
C GLN A 29 11.00 3.16 1.05
N ILE A 30 10.17 3.46 2.04
CA ILE A 30 8.79 2.96 2.11
C ILE A 30 7.92 3.56 1.00
N ALA A 31 8.14 4.82 0.64
CA ALA A 31 7.38 5.48 -0.42
C ALA A 31 7.58 4.85 -1.80
N VAL A 32 8.79 4.34 -2.10
CA VAL A 32 9.13 3.69 -3.37
C VAL A 32 8.98 2.16 -3.33
N ASP A 33 8.60 1.59 -2.19
CA ASP A 33 8.43 0.15 -2.04
C ASP A 33 7.15 -0.32 -2.77
N GLU A 34 7.33 -1.03 -3.89
CA GLU A 34 6.23 -1.55 -4.71
C GLU A 34 5.28 -2.47 -3.95
N THR A 35 5.76 -3.19 -2.92
CA THR A 35 4.91 -4.06 -2.10
C THR A 35 4.04 -3.23 -1.16
N VAL A 36 4.60 -2.17 -0.57
CA VAL A 36 3.82 -1.21 0.21
C VAL A 36 2.81 -0.50 -0.68
N GLN A 37 3.22 -0.05 -1.87
CA GLN A 37 2.30 0.57 -2.83
C GLN A 37 1.17 -0.38 -3.22
N ARG A 38 1.46 -1.63 -3.56
CA ARG A 38 0.42 -2.61 -3.91
C ARG A 38 -0.54 -2.92 -2.76
N VAL A 39 -0.04 -3.02 -1.52
CA VAL A 39 -0.87 -3.38 -0.36
C VAL A 39 -1.66 -2.19 0.19
N TYR A 40 -1.12 -0.97 0.15
CA TYR A 40 -1.75 0.23 0.72
C TYR A 40 -2.33 1.21 -0.31
N LEU A 41 -1.80 1.25 -1.54
CA LEU A 41 -2.29 2.09 -2.65
C LEU A 41 -2.99 1.26 -3.74
N GLY A 42 -2.69 -0.03 -3.85
CA GLY A 42 -3.33 -0.95 -4.80
C GLY A 42 -4.83 -1.13 -4.54
N GLU A 43 -5.32 -0.92 -3.32
CA GLU A 43 -6.77 -0.87 -3.04
C GLU A 43 -7.38 0.50 -3.40
N LEU A 44 -6.59 1.57 -3.45
CA LEU A 44 -7.05 2.92 -3.85
C LEU A 44 -7.17 3.06 -5.38
N TYR A 45 -6.44 2.24 -6.14
CA TYR A 45 -6.44 2.25 -7.62
C TYR A 45 -6.83 0.91 -8.26
N GLY A 46 -7.02 -0.14 -7.46
CA GLY A 46 -7.42 -1.47 -7.89
C GLY A 46 -8.92 -1.71 -7.71
N SER A 47 -9.73 -0.95 -8.42
CA SER A 47 -11.10 -1.33 -8.79
C SER A 47 -11.33 -1.04 -10.28
N ALA A 48 -10.36 -1.46 -11.11
CA ALA A 48 -10.54 -1.58 -12.56
C ALA A 48 -10.78 -3.04 -13.02
N GLU A 49 -10.75 -4.03 -12.11
CA GLU A 49 -10.96 -5.46 -12.43
C GLU A 49 -12.34 -6.01 -11.99
N GLU A 50 -13.34 -5.15 -11.76
CA GLU A 50 -14.74 -5.58 -11.55
C GLU A 50 -15.57 -5.67 -12.86
N MET A 51 -14.96 -5.56 -14.04
CA MET A 51 -15.71 -5.57 -15.32
C MET A 51 -15.69 -6.90 -16.11
N VAL A 52 -15.23 -8.03 -15.55
CA VAL A 52 -15.47 -9.36 -16.15
C VAL A 52 -16.36 -10.20 -15.23
N GLY A 53 -17.51 -9.62 -14.89
CA GLY A 53 -18.64 -10.35 -14.36
C GLY A 53 -19.28 -11.21 -15.45
N GLY A 54 -18.96 -12.50 -15.43
CA GLY A 54 -19.86 -13.62 -15.75
C GLY A 54 -20.72 -13.52 -17.01
N SER A 55 -20.29 -14.23 -18.07
CA SER A 55 -21.22 -14.85 -19.02
C SER A 55 -22.28 -15.64 -18.25
N HIS A 56 -23.46 -15.06 -18.11
CA HIS A 56 -24.68 -15.79 -17.80
C HIS A 56 -25.04 -16.60 -19.05
N GLY A 57 -25.08 -17.92 -18.89
CA GLY A 57 -25.81 -18.82 -19.79
C GLY A 57 -27.30 -18.83 -19.47
#